data_AF-A0A2N6VJ66-F1
#
_entry.id   AF-A0A2N6VJ66-F1
#
_cell.length_a   1.000
_cell.length_b   1.000
_cell.length_c   1.000
_cell.angle_alpha   90.00
_cell.angle_beta   90.00
_cell.angle_gamma   90.00
#
_symmetry.space_group_name_H-M   'P 1'
#
loop_
_entity.id
_entity.type
_entity.pdbx_description
1 polymer ?
#
loop_
_entity_poly.entity_id
_entity_poly.type
_entity_poly.pdbx_seq_one_letter_code
_entity_poly.pdbx_strand_id
1 'polypeptide(L)' 'GSIQADAPDTSMYGNVRIACPEAFAMFYAVDALAQLQAEHKRLNIEMTTSTQRARQHRSG' A
#
# COMPACT_ATOMS: atom_id res chain seq x y z
N GLY A 1 36.76 4.16 -18.69
CA GLY A 1 35.62 3.40 -18.13
C GLY A 1 34.75 4.37 -17.39
N SER A 2 33.49 4.52 -17.80
CA SER A 2 32.53 5.37 -17.10
C SER A 2 32.12 4.69 -15.80
N ILE A 3 32.31 5.38 -14.67
CA ILE A 3 31.75 4.95 -13.40
C ILE A 3 30.25 5.19 -13.47
N GLN A 4 29.49 4.11 -13.65
CA GLN A 4 28.04 4.13 -13.47
C GLN A 4 27.81 4.32 -11.96
N ALA A 5 27.28 5.47 -11.56
CA ALA A 5 26.83 5.66 -10.19
C ALA A 5 25.75 4.59 -9.92
N ASP A 6 25.93 3.83 -8.85
CA ASP A 6 24.95 2.84 -8.37
C ASP A 6 23.72 3.64 -7.90
N ALA A 7 22.74 3.80 -8.80
CA ALA A 7 21.46 4.38 -8.41
C ALA A 7 20.85 3.44 -7.36
N PRO A 8 20.29 3.96 -6.26
CA PRO A 8 19.74 3.11 -5.21
C PRO A 8 18.73 2.15 -5.84
N ASP A 9 18.85 0.86 -5.51
CA ASP A 9 17.92 -0.16 -5.99
C ASP A 9 16.51 0.19 -5.49
N THR A 10 15.70 0.74 -6.41
CA THR A 10 14.31 1.12 -6.13
C THR A 10 13.36 -0.07 -6.25
N SER A 11 13.88 -1.27 -6.53
CA SER A 11 13.04 -2.46 -6.65
C SER A 11 12.52 -2.90 -5.29
N MET A 12 11.20 -2.82 -5.13
CA MET A 12 10.52 -3.32 -3.93
C MET A 12 10.11 -4.79 -4.12
N TYR A 13 10.25 -5.58 -3.05
CA TYR A 13 9.84 -6.98 -3.04
C TYR A 13 9.35 -7.39 -1.64
N GLY A 14 8.50 -8.43 -1.57
CA GLY A 14 7.98 -8.96 -0.31
C GLY A 14 6.47 -8.88 -0.19
N ASN A 15 5.95 -8.98 1.04
CA ASN A 15 4.52 -8.99 1.32
C ASN A 15 4.08 -7.72 2.04
N VAL A 16 3.01 -7.09 1.57
CA VAL A 16 2.39 -5.91 2.19
C VAL A 16 0.95 -6.25 2.56
N ARG A 17 0.60 -6.09 3.85
CA ARG A 17 -0.76 -6.31 4.35
C ARG A 17 -1.41 -4.99 4.74
N ILE A 18 -2.59 -4.72 4.20
CA ILE A 18 -3.28 -3.45 4.37
C ILE A 18 -4.68 -3.70 4.93
N ALA A 19 -4.99 -3.06 6.05
CA ALA A 19 -6.35 -3.02 6.59
C ALA A 19 -6.90 -1.59 6.42
N CYS A 20 -8.04 -1.45 5.73
CA CYS A 20 -8.63 -0.12 5.51
C CYS A 20 -10.16 -0.18 5.40
N PRO A 21 -10.87 0.95 5.56
CA PRO A 21 -12.31 1.01 5.31
C PRO A 21 -12.65 0.64 3.85
N GLU A 22 -13.80 0.00 3.63
CA GLU A 22 -14.23 -0.44 2.30
C GLU A 22 -14.34 0.71 1.30
N ALA A 23 -14.92 1.84 1.70
CA ALA A 23 -15.00 3.01 0.82
C ALA A 23 -13.60 3.54 0.43
N PHE A 24 -12.64 3.54 1.36
CA PHE A 24 -11.27 3.93 1.03
C PHE A 24 -10.61 2.95 0.06
N ALA A 25 -10.83 1.65 0.27
CA ALA A 25 -10.34 0.63 -0.65
C ALA A 25 -10.86 0.87 -2.07
N MET A 26 -12.17 1.02 -2.21
CA MET A 26 -12.86 1.12 -3.50
C MET A 26 -12.55 2.39 -4.27
N PHE A 27 -12.48 3.54 -3.59
CA PHE A 27 -12.33 4.83 -4.27
C PHE A 27 -10.88 5.31 -4.41
N TYR A 28 -9.92 4.69 -3.68
CA TYR A 28 -8.54 5.16 -3.66
C TYR A 28 -7.52 4.02 -3.68
N ALA A 29 -7.60 3.06 -2.75
CA ALA A 29 -6.49 2.14 -2.51
C ALA A 29 -6.27 1.17 -3.67
N VAL A 30 -7.33 0.61 -4.27
CA VAL A 30 -7.21 -0.39 -5.34
C VAL A 30 -6.39 0.15 -6.52
N ASP A 31 -6.73 1.34 -7.02
CA ASP A 31 -6.05 1.91 -8.19
C ASP A 31 -4.58 2.22 -7.92
N ALA A 32 -4.28 2.81 -6.76
CA ALA A 32 -2.91 3.12 -6.36
C ALA A 32 -2.06 1.85 -6.15
N LEU A 33 -2.63 0.83 -5.52
CA LEU A 33 -1.93 -0.42 -5.25
C LEU A 33 -1.75 -1.26 -6.53
N ALA A 34 -2.68 -1.18 -7.48
CA ALA A 34 -2.55 -1.82 -8.79
C ALA A 34 -1.38 -1.21 -9.58
N GLN A 35 -1.24 0.13 -9.55
CA GLN A 35 -0.09 0.82 -10.15
C GLN A 35 1.23 0.40 -9.47
N LEU A 36 1.26 0.39 -8.13
CA LEU A 36 2.43 -0.04 -7.37
C LEU A 36 2.85 -1.49 -7.70
N GLN A 37 1.88 -2.41 -7.80
CA GLN A 37 2.16 -3.79 -8.19
C GLN A 37 2.56 -3.92 -9.66
N ALA A 38 2.09 -3.01 -10.53
CA ALA A 38 2.51 -2.95 -11.92
C ALA A 38 4.00 -2.60 -12.06
N GLU A 39 4.46 -1.64 -11.25
CA GLU A 39 5.86 -1.20 -11.20
C GLU A 39 6.77 -2.20 -10.47
N HIS A 40 6.26 -2.85 -9.43
CA HIS A 40 7.02 -3.78 -8.59
C HIS A 40 6.38 -5.16 -8.54
N LYS A 41 6.61 -5.97 -9.59
CA LYS A 41 6.03 -7.32 -9.75
C LYS A 41 6.35 -8.32 -8.62
N ARG A 42 7.37 -8.03 -7.80
CA ARG A 42 7.78 -8.87 -6.66
C ARG A 42 7.11 -8.47 -5.34
N LEU A 43 6.22 -7.48 -5.37
CA LEU A 43 5.33 -7.15 -4.25
C LEU A 43 4.06 -8.00 -4.32
N ASN A 44 3.81 -8.74 -3.25
CA ASN A 44 2.53 -9.37 -2.96
C ASN A 44 1.73 -8.44 -2.03
N ILE A 45 0.56 -8.00 -2.47
CA ILE A 45 -0.29 -7.07 -1.73
C ILE A 45 -1.56 -7.82 -1.32
N GLU A 46 -1.78 -7.91 -0.01
CA GLU A 46 -2.98 -8.49 0.59
C GLU A 46 -3.77 -7.37 1.27
N MET A 47 -5.05 -7.23 0.93
CA MET A 47 -5.92 -6.20 1.50
C MET A 47 -7.09 -6.81 2.23
N THR A 48 -7.45 -6.24 3.38
CA THR A 48 -8.63 -6.61 4.15
C THR A 48 -9.42 -5.35 4.48
N THR A 49 -10.74 -5.42 4.31
CA THR A 49 -11.61 -4.31 4.73
C THR A 49 -11.87 -4.39 6.23
N SER A 50 -11.74 -3.26 6.93
CA SER A 50 -12.02 -3.16 8.36
C SER A 50 -12.80 -1.89 8.65
N THR A 51 -13.93 -2.03 9.32
CA THR A 51 -14.71 -0.91 9.85
C THR A 51 -14.42 -0.79 11.34
N GLN A 52 -13.56 0.16 11.71
CA GLN A 52 -13.43 0.53 13.11
C GLN A 52 -14.61 1.43 13.49
N ARG A 53 -15.26 1.13 14.63
CA ARG A 53 -16.25 2.05 15.22
C ARG A 53 -15.56 3.38 15.47
N ALA A 54 -16.13 4.49 14.99
CA ALA A 54 -15.71 5.81 15.42
C ALA A 54 -15.81 5.83 16.95
N ARG A 55 -14.66 5.93 17.64
CA ARG A 55 -14.63 6.11 19.09
C ARG A 55 -15.20 7.49 19.34
N GLN A 56 -16.52 7.58 19.53
CA GLN A 56 -17.11 8.75 20.16
C GLN A 56 -16.48 8.84 21.55
N HIS A 57 -15.43 9.63 21.66
CA HIS A 57 -15.01 10.17 22.94
C HIS A 57 -16.20 11.00 23.45
N ARG A 58 -17.09 10.35 24.20
CA ARG A 58 -17.99 11.06 25.10
C ARG A 58 -17.09 11.56 26.22
N SER A 59 -16.55 12.75 26.06
CA SER A 59 -15.88 13.46 27.14
C SER A 59 -16.95 13.81 28.18
N GLY A 60 -17.00 13.05 29.28
CA GLY A 60 -17.76 13.41 30.49
C GLY A 60 -19.27 13.36 30.35
#